data_AF-A0A914KY18-F1
#
_entry.id   AF-A0A914KY18-F1
#
_cell.length_a   1.000
_cell.length_b   1.000
_cell.length_c   1.000
_cell.angle_alpha   90.00
_cell.angle_beta   90.00
_cell.angle_gamma   90.00
#
_symmetry.space_group_name_H-M   'P 1'
#
loop_
_entity.id
_entity.type
_entity.pdbx_description
1 polymer ?
#
loop_
_entity_poly.entity_id
_entity_poly.type
_entity_poly.pdbx_seq_one_letter_code
_entity_poly.pdbx_strand_id
1 'polypeptide(L)'
;MTENISSDFELIQINDVMELENNSKKIQIDEKVKDNKEDLVENNSLENKKENKDSYDSTLAEYYPKNSEEIDNSKAIIEKKDEKIIFLENQIIQMNVSFDKKLDEIMNQLKQLNNKRCKKANFVLIKNKWKVIDKVWKCCENNCVNTDNPKGVCIEGNGYINLVDDENINYINCEEGKGVNKYFRVCVENSFNKPKEYSNNYSLFYFEFKCIKIETNENRRNWVVIGLNYNNYYIRLLVSCALLKNEKNEEIKLDDDFKWKNVDVFGCGLVYPPTYKINKFPYIFFTQNGQIIGKEIFPKYKCDSFNPYIIVDNCLIEANFGNDLKNKPFIYDVKKHVVF
;
A
#
# COMPACT_ATOMS: atom_id res chain seq x y z
N MET A 1 -4.89 23.16 -1.51
CA MET A 1 -5.09 24.39 -2.32
C MET A 1 -4.94 23.98 -3.76
N THR A 2 -6.05 23.72 -4.44
CA THR A 2 -6.12 23.42 -5.87
C THR A 2 -6.59 24.69 -6.54
N GLU A 3 -5.67 25.39 -7.21
CA GLU A 3 -5.98 26.59 -7.99
C GLU A 3 -6.77 26.18 -9.24
N ASN A 4 -7.94 26.80 -9.36
CA ASN A 4 -8.89 26.61 -10.43
C ASN A 4 -8.47 27.54 -11.58
N ILE A 5 -7.61 27.05 -12.46
CA ILE A 5 -7.18 27.76 -13.67
C ILE A 5 -7.79 26.99 -14.85
N SER A 6 -8.95 27.43 -15.34
CA SER A 6 -9.44 27.22 -16.72
C SER A 6 -10.93 27.55 -16.83
N SER A 7 -11.30 28.84 -16.89
CA SER A 7 -12.59 29.26 -17.46
C SER A 7 -12.48 30.41 -18.45
N ASP A 8 -11.37 31.15 -18.43
CA ASP A 8 -11.27 32.38 -19.23
C ASP A 8 -10.89 32.13 -20.70
N PHE A 9 -10.34 30.96 -21.02
CA PHE A 9 -9.96 30.62 -22.40
C PHE A 9 -11.14 30.12 -23.25
N GLU A 10 -12.15 29.49 -22.64
CA GLU A 10 -13.35 29.01 -23.37
C GLU A 10 -14.31 30.15 -23.73
N LEU A 11 -14.36 31.23 -22.94
CA LEU A 11 -15.26 32.36 -23.19
C LEU A 11 -14.87 33.23 -24.39
N ILE A 12 -13.57 33.30 -24.73
CA ILE A 12 -13.09 34.16 -25.81
C ILE A 12 -13.45 33.55 -27.18
N GLN A 13 -13.40 32.23 -27.33
CA GLN A 13 -13.72 31.59 -28.61
C GLN A 13 -15.22 31.67 -28.97
N ILE A 14 -16.11 31.72 -27.99
CA ILE A 14 -17.57 31.75 -28.24
C ILE A 14 -18.02 33.12 -28.75
N ASN A 15 -17.47 34.22 -28.22
CA ASN A 15 -17.87 35.56 -28.64
C ASN A 15 -17.43 35.88 -30.08
N ASP A 16 -16.21 35.50 -30.47
CA ASP A 16 -15.69 35.74 -31.82
C ASP A 16 -16.48 34.95 -32.88
N VAL A 17 -16.91 33.72 -32.55
CA VAL A 17 -17.75 32.89 -33.44
C VAL A 17 -19.16 33.47 -33.58
N MET A 18 -19.77 33.96 -32.50
CA MET A 18 -21.10 34.60 -32.56
C MET A 18 -21.08 35.93 -33.35
N GLU A 19 -19.99 36.69 -33.29
CA GLU A 19 -19.84 37.93 -34.05
C GLU A 19 -19.70 37.65 -35.56
N LEU A 20 -19.00 36.59 -35.95
CA LEU A 20 -18.90 36.12 -37.34
C LEU A 20 -20.23 35.58 -37.89
N GLU A 21 -21.00 34.82 -37.11
CA GLU A 21 -22.34 34.36 -37.52
C GLU A 21 -23.33 35.52 -37.72
N ASN A 22 -23.26 36.55 -36.87
CA ASN A 22 -24.10 37.73 -37.01
C ASN A 22 -23.74 38.56 -38.25
N ASN A 23 -22.44 38.67 -38.59
CA ASN A 23 -21.99 39.34 -39.81
C ASN A 23 -22.41 38.57 -41.08
N SER A 24 -22.35 37.23 -41.07
CA SER A 24 -22.82 36.38 -42.17
C SER A 24 -24.32 36.52 -42.44
N LYS A 25 -25.15 36.53 -41.38
CA LYS A 25 -26.61 36.75 -41.49
C LYS A 25 -26.95 38.13 -42.04
N LYS A 26 -26.15 39.15 -41.73
CA LYS A 26 -26.36 40.52 -42.23
C LYS A 26 -26.14 40.62 -43.75
N ILE A 27 -25.15 39.91 -44.28
CA ILE A 27 -24.85 39.85 -45.72
C ILE A 27 -25.98 39.16 -46.51
N GLN A 28 -26.57 38.08 -45.97
CA GLN A 28 -27.71 37.40 -46.62
C GLN A 28 -29.01 38.24 -46.64
N ILE A 29 -29.17 39.20 -45.72
CA ILE A 29 -30.33 40.10 -45.72
C ILE A 29 -30.18 41.15 -46.83
N ASP A 30 -28.96 41.65 -47.06
CA ASP A 30 -28.71 42.65 -48.11
C ASP A 30 -28.87 42.08 -49.53
N GLU A 31 -28.59 40.79 -49.75
CA GLU A 31 -28.88 40.10 -51.02
C GLU A 31 -30.39 39.95 -51.28
N LYS A 32 -31.19 39.59 -50.26
CA LYS A 32 -32.66 39.49 -50.39
C LYS A 32 -33.37 40.83 -50.58
N VAL A 33 -32.78 41.93 -50.09
CA VAL A 33 -33.30 43.28 -50.35
C VAL A 33 -33.00 43.74 -51.78
N LYS A 34 -31.98 43.16 -52.43
CA LYS A 34 -31.65 43.43 -53.83
C LYS A 34 -32.64 42.75 -54.79
N ASP A 35 -33.01 41.50 -54.50
CA ASP A 35 -34.00 40.75 -55.31
C ASP A 35 -35.43 41.31 -55.18
N ASN A 36 -35.80 41.89 -54.02
CA ASN A 36 -37.13 42.48 -53.81
C ASN A 36 -37.30 43.92 -54.35
N LYS A 37 -36.27 44.53 -54.93
CA LYS A 37 -36.37 45.86 -55.56
C LYS A 37 -36.52 45.81 -57.08
N GLU A 38 -36.40 44.65 -57.71
CA GLU A 38 -36.57 44.52 -59.17
C GLU A 38 -38.04 44.34 -59.60
N ASP A 39 -38.97 44.05 -58.68
CA ASP A 39 -40.39 43.79 -59.01
C ASP A 39 -41.36 44.97 -58.77
N LEU A 40 -40.89 46.19 -58.48
CA LEU A 40 -41.80 47.30 -58.08
C LEU A 40 -41.54 48.68 -58.70
N VAL A 41 -40.88 48.77 -59.86
CA VAL A 41 -40.82 50.02 -60.65
C VAL A 41 -40.98 49.74 -62.15
N GLU A 42 -42.16 49.25 -62.53
CA GLU A 42 -42.64 49.37 -63.90
C GLU A 42 -43.84 50.35 -63.90
N ASN A 43 -43.79 51.34 -64.80
CA ASN A 43 -44.75 52.44 -65.00
C ASN A 43 -44.52 53.72 -64.18
N ASN A 44 -43.53 54.53 -64.61
CA ASN A 44 -43.78 55.92 -65.04
C ASN A 44 -42.49 56.64 -65.50
N SER A 45 -42.61 57.39 -66.59
CA SER A 45 -41.61 58.28 -67.22
C SER A 45 -40.45 57.61 -67.99
N LEU A 46 -40.80 57.17 -69.21
CA LEU A 46 -39.90 57.12 -70.35
C LEU A 46 -39.77 58.55 -70.91
N GLU A 47 -38.73 59.29 -70.52
CA GLU A 47 -38.06 60.26 -71.43
C GLU A 47 -36.76 60.86 -70.86
N ASN A 48 -36.41 60.62 -69.58
CA ASN A 48 -35.08 60.95 -69.03
C ASN A 48 -34.15 59.74 -68.79
N LYS A 49 -34.49 58.54 -69.31
CA LYS A 49 -33.79 57.28 -69.01
C LYS A 49 -32.60 56.94 -69.92
N LYS A 50 -32.27 57.76 -70.93
CA LYS A 50 -31.15 57.47 -71.83
C LYS A 50 -29.81 58.06 -71.36
N GLU A 51 -29.81 59.16 -70.62
CA GLU A 51 -28.56 59.77 -70.14
C GLU A 51 -28.10 59.25 -68.76
N ASN A 52 -28.99 58.61 -67.98
CA ASN A 52 -28.62 57.99 -66.69
C ASN A 52 -28.19 56.52 -66.78
N LYS A 53 -28.45 55.84 -67.90
CA LYS A 53 -28.06 54.42 -68.09
C LYS A 53 -26.58 54.29 -68.46
N ASP A 54 -26.10 55.16 -69.34
CA ASP A 54 -24.70 55.20 -69.77
C ASP A 54 -23.76 55.65 -68.63
N SER A 55 -24.26 56.46 -67.69
CA SER A 55 -23.54 56.87 -66.47
C SER A 55 -23.39 55.73 -65.45
N TYR A 56 -24.45 54.90 -65.27
CA TYR A 56 -24.44 53.75 -64.35
C TYR A 56 -23.61 52.57 -64.89
N ASP A 57 -23.71 52.28 -66.19
CA ASP A 57 -22.93 51.21 -66.83
C ASP A 57 -21.42 51.56 -66.86
N SER A 58 -21.09 52.86 -66.96
CA SER A 58 -19.71 53.36 -66.82
C SER A 58 -19.16 53.23 -65.40
N THR A 59 -19.96 53.51 -64.36
CA THR A 59 -19.50 53.37 -62.96
C THR A 59 -19.41 51.91 -62.53
N LEU A 60 -20.28 51.02 -63.03
CA LEU A 60 -20.16 49.57 -62.80
C LEU A 60 -18.93 48.98 -63.49
N ALA A 61 -18.62 49.42 -64.70
CA ALA A 61 -17.47 48.94 -65.47
C ALA A 61 -16.12 49.30 -64.80
N GLU A 62 -16.04 50.40 -64.05
CA GLU A 62 -14.85 50.73 -63.24
C GLU A 62 -14.81 50.01 -61.87
N TYR A 63 -15.96 49.63 -61.30
CA TYR A 63 -16.04 48.96 -59.99
C TYR A 63 -15.70 47.47 -60.03
N TYR A 64 -16.11 46.76 -61.09
CA TYR A 64 -15.86 45.34 -61.27
C TYR A 64 -14.36 44.93 -61.24
N PRO A 65 -13.45 45.61 -61.98
CA PRO A 65 -12.04 45.22 -61.98
C PRO A 65 -11.35 45.49 -60.63
N LYS A 66 -11.71 46.57 -59.93
CA LYS A 66 -11.19 46.85 -58.58
C LYS A 66 -11.63 45.81 -57.54
N ASN A 67 -12.91 45.41 -57.57
CA ASN A 67 -13.41 44.37 -56.66
C ASN A 67 -12.81 42.99 -56.98
N SER A 68 -12.51 42.68 -58.25
CA SER A 68 -11.87 41.41 -58.62
C SER A 68 -10.48 41.26 -58.00
N GLU A 69 -9.66 42.32 -58.06
CA GLU A 69 -8.31 42.31 -57.49
C GLU A 69 -8.32 42.18 -55.96
N GLU A 70 -9.25 42.84 -55.27
CA GLU A 70 -9.43 42.70 -53.81
C GLU A 70 -9.90 41.29 -53.41
N ILE A 71 -10.78 40.68 -54.22
CA ILE A 71 -11.24 39.29 -54.01
C ILE A 71 -10.09 38.31 -54.19
N ASP A 72 -9.29 38.46 -55.24
CA ASP A 72 -8.17 37.55 -55.50
C ASP A 72 -7.06 37.70 -54.45
N ASN A 73 -6.78 38.93 -54.00
CA ASN A 73 -5.90 39.18 -52.85
C ASN A 73 -6.44 38.53 -51.57
N SER A 74 -7.74 38.63 -51.31
CA SER A 74 -8.37 38.01 -50.13
C SER A 74 -8.29 36.49 -50.17
N LYS A 75 -8.52 35.86 -51.34
CA LYS A 75 -8.36 34.41 -51.53
C LYS A 75 -6.93 33.96 -51.26
N ALA A 76 -5.94 34.67 -51.79
CA ALA A 76 -4.54 34.36 -51.56
C ALA A 76 -4.13 34.49 -50.08
N ILE A 77 -4.71 35.44 -49.35
CA ILE A 77 -4.50 35.57 -47.89
C ILE A 77 -5.14 34.40 -47.14
N ILE A 78 -6.35 33.98 -47.51
CA ILE A 78 -7.05 32.84 -46.90
C ILE A 78 -6.24 31.56 -47.13
N GLU A 79 -5.81 31.29 -48.36
CA GLU A 79 -5.03 30.10 -48.71
C GLU A 79 -3.73 30.02 -47.89
N LYS A 80 -2.99 31.14 -47.76
CA LYS A 80 -1.80 31.20 -46.88
C LYS A 80 -2.12 30.98 -45.40
N LYS A 81 -3.29 31.40 -44.92
CA LYS A 81 -3.72 31.15 -43.53
C LYS A 81 -4.08 29.69 -43.33
N ASP A 82 -4.77 29.06 -44.27
CA ASP A 82 -5.15 27.65 -44.23
C ASP A 82 -3.91 26.74 -44.22
N GLU A 83 -2.92 27.03 -45.07
CA GLU A 83 -1.63 26.33 -45.06
C GLU A 83 -0.94 26.43 -43.68
N LYS A 84 -0.97 27.62 -43.07
CA LYS A 84 -0.38 27.85 -41.75
C LYS A 84 -1.16 27.13 -40.64
N ILE A 85 -2.49 27.04 -40.73
CA ILE A 85 -3.32 26.28 -39.80
C ILE A 85 -2.99 24.80 -39.89
N ILE A 86 -2.99 24.22 -41.09
CA ILE A 86 -2.65 22.80 -41.32
C ILE A 86 -1.23 22.49 -40.78
N PHE A 87 -0.28 23.40 -41.00
CA PHE A 87 1.07 23.26 -40.48
C PHE A 87 1.11 23.22 -38.94
N LEU A 88 0.36 24.10 -38.27
CA LEU A 88 0.27 24.14 -36.81
C LEU A 88 -0.45 22.92 -36.22
N GLU A 89 -1.55 22.48 -36.84
CA GLU A 89 -2.27 21.26 -36.46
C GLU A 89 -1.34 20.04 -36.49
N ASN A 90 -0.54 19.91 -37.55
CA ASN A 90 0.46 18.85 -37.67
C ASN A 90 1.53 18.93 -36.58
N GLN A 91 1.99 20.13 -36.21
CA GLN A 91 2.92 20.29 -35.08
C GLN A 91 2.28 19.88 -33.74
N ILE A 92 1.02 20.25 -33.50
CA ILE A 92 0.29 19.88 -32.27
C ILE A 92 0.14 18.35 -32.20
N ILE A 93 -0.24 17.69 -33.30
CA ILE A 93 -0.37 16.24 -33.37
C ILE A 93 0.98 15.56 -33.06
N GLN A 94 2.07 16.01 -33.70
CA GLN A 94 3.41 15.48 -33.43
C GLN A 94 3.85 15.70 -31.98
N MET A 95 3.54 16.86 -31.42
CA MET A 95 3.84 17.19 -30.04
C MET A 95 3.06 16.29 -29.06
N ASN A 96 1.77 16.05 -29.31
CA ASN A 96 0.93 15.17 -28.50
C ASN A 96 1.44 13.72 -28.53
N VAL A 97 1.77 13.19 -29.72
CA VAL A 97 2.37 11.85 -29.86
C VAL A 97 3.70 11.74 -29.09
N SER A 98 4.51 12.81 -29.10
CA SER A 98 5.75 12.87 -28.33
C SER A 98 5.50 12.88 -26.81
N PHE A 99 4.48 13.62 -26.36
CA PHE A 99 4.08 13.68 -24.95
C PHE A 99 3.55 12.34 -24.43
N ASP A 100 2.66 11.68 -25.17
CA ASP A 100 2.11 10.38 -24.80
C ASP A 100 3.21 9.33 -24.65
N LYS A 101 4.16 9.30 -25.60
CA LYS A 101 5.32 8.41 -25.52
C LYS A 101 6.17 8.67 -24.28
N LYS A 102 6.39 9.94 -23.90
CA LYS A 102 7.13 10.29 -22.67
C LYS A 102 6.36 9.92 -21.41
N LEU A 103 5.04 10.07 -21.40
CA LEU A 103 4.19 9.67 -20.28
C LEU A 103 4.25 8.16 -20.04
N ASP A 104 4.15 7.37 -21.12
CA ASP A 104 4.28 5.91 -21.04
C ASP A 104 5.67 5.49 -20.55
N GLU A 105 6.72 6.16 -21.01
CA GLU A 105 8.09 5.91 -20.54
C GLU A 105 8.24 6.21 -19.04
N ILE A 106 7.74 7.36 -18.58
CA ILE A 106 7.76 7.74 -17.15
C ILE A 106 6.96 6.73 -16.34
N MET A 107 5.75 6.34 -16.77
CA MET A 107 4.93 5.34 -16.09
C MET A 107 5.63 3.98 -15.99
N ASN A 108 6.34 3.56 -17.04
CA ASN A 108 7.13 2.33 -17.04
C ASN A 108 8.34 2.43 -16.10
N GLN A 109 9.07 3.54 -16.10
CA GLN A 109 10.17 3.78 -15.15
C GLN A 109 9.66 3.77 -13.70
N LEU A 110 8.48 4.35 -13.44
CA LEU A 110 7.87 4.40 -12.11
C LEU A 110 7.43 3.01 -11.63
N LYS A 111 6.85 2.18 -12.52
CA LYS A 111 6.56 0.76 -12.26
C LYS A 111 7.84 -0.03 -11.95
N GLN A 112 8.89 0.16 -12.76
CA GLN A 112 10.18 -0.50 -12.54
C GLN A 112 10.82 -0.08 -11.21
N LEU A 113 10.77 1.20 -10.85
CA LEU A 113 11.28 1.70 -9.57
C LEU A 113 10.49 1.14 -8.37
N ASN A 114 9.16 1.03 -8.50
CA ASN A 114 8.32 0.45 -7.45
C ASN A 114 8.58 -1.05 -7.26
N ASN A 115 8.92 -1.76 -8.35
CA ASN A 115 9.29 -3.18 -8.33
C ASN A 115 10.73 -3.40 -7.83
N LYS A 116 11.66 -2.49 -8.15
CA LYS A 116 13.07 -2.58 -7.71
C LYS A 116 13.30 -2.14 -6.26
N ARG A 117 12.41 -1.32 -5.69
CA ARG A 117 12.46 -1.02 -4.26
C ARG A 117 12.02 -2.25 -3.47
N CYS A 118 12.98 -3.13 -3.14
CA CYS A 118 12.84 -4.07 -2.04
C CYS A 118 12.27 -3.31 -0.85
N LYS A 119 11.02 -3.62 -0.47
CA LYS A 119 10.34 -2.94 0.62
C LYS A 119 10.94 -3.52 1.90
N LYS A 120 11.97 -2.85 2.42
CA LYS A 120 12.52 -3.21 3.72
C LYS A 120 11.45 -2.96 4.77
N ALA A 121 11.29 -3.89 5.70
CA ALA A 121 10.46 -3.65 6.86
C ALA A 121 11.23 -2.77 7.85
N ASN A 122 10.54 -1.79 8.42
CA ASN A 122 11.05 -1.01 9.53
C ASN A 122 10.80 -1.78 10.82
N PHE A 123 11.87 -2.13 11.53
CA PHE A 123 11.74 -2.73 12.84
C PHE A 123 11.11 -1.72 13.82
N VAL A 124 10.05 -2.14 14.51
CA VAL A 124 9.36 -1.37 15.54
C VAL A 124 9.71 -1.99 16.89
N LEU A 125 10.49 -1.25 17.68
CA LEU A 125 10.88 -1.68 19.01
C LEU A 125 9.69 -1.51 19.97
N ILE A 126 9.28 -2.62 20.60
CA ILE A 126 8.39 -2.63 21.76
C ILE A 126 9.17 -3.20 22.93
N LYS A 127 9.44 -2.36 23.93
CA LYS A 127 9.99 -2.87 25.19
C LYS A 127 8.99 -3.82 25.83
N ASN A 128 9.46 -5.00 26.22
CA ASN A 128 8.58 -6.06 26.68
C ASN A 128 9.20 -6.90 27.77
N LYS A 129 8.34 -7.66 28.45
CA LYS A 129 8.71 -8.60 29.50
C LYS A 129 7.66 -9.68 29.65
N TRP A 130 8.03 -10.81 30.25
CA TRP A 130 7.07 -11.80 30.70
C TRP A 130 6.19 -11.21 31.79
N LYS A 131 4.87 -11.37 31.64
CA LYS A 131 3.92 -10.75 32.57
C LYS A 131 2.85 -11.70 33.06
N VAL A 132 2.26 -12.48 32.15
CA VAL A 132 1.06 -13.27 32.47
C VAL A 132 1.40 -14.75 32.39
N ILE A 133 1.25 -15.45 33.51
CA ILE A 133 1.15 -16.91 33.54
C ILE A 133 -0.33 -17.25 33.41
N ASP A 134 -0.68 -17.98 32.36
CA ASP A 134 -2.06 -18.32 32.05
C ASP A 134 -2.71 -19.19 33.13
N LYS A 135 -3.89 -18.76 33.59
CA LYS A 135 -4.66 -19.40 34.65
C LYS A 135 -5.17 -20.80 34.30
N VAL A 136 -5.27 -21.12 33.01
CA VAL A 136 -5.68 -22.47 32.55
C VAL A 136 -4.59 -23.50 32.87
N TRP A 137 -3.32 -23.10 32.82
CA TRP A 137 -2.16 -23.98 33.01
C TRP A 137 -1.58 -23.79 34.41
N LYS A 138 -2.35 -24.18 35.42
CA LYS A 138 -1.95 -24.13 36.83
C LYS A 138 -1.00 -25.27 37.18
N CYS A 139 -0.07 -25.03 38.11
CA CYS A 139 0.80 -26.07 38.65
C CYS A 139 0.01 -27.11 39.46
N CYS A 140 -1.04 -26.69 40.16
CA CYS A 140 -1.91 -27.52 40.99
C CYS A 140 -3.23 -26.79 41.29
N GLU A 141 -4.17 -27.44 41.98
CA GLU A 141 -5.46 -26.84 42.36
C GLU A 141 -5.30 -25.58 43.22
N ASN A 142 -4.27 -25.55 44.05
CA ASN A 142 -3.92 -24.42 44.91
C ASN A 142 -3.29 -23.23 44.16
N ASN A 143 -3.01 -23.35 42.85
CA ASN A 143 -2.45 -22.29 42.02
C ASN A 143 -1.20 -21.61 42.63
N CYS A 144 -0.29 -22.41 43.20
CA CYS A 144 0.85 -21.93 43.98
C CYS A 144 1.77 -20.97 43.19
N VAL A 145 1.88 -21.21 41.88
CA VAL A 145 2.61 -20.37 40.94
C VAL A 145 1.60 -19.75 39.97
N ASN A 146 1.59 -18.43 39.87
CA ASN A 146 0.66 -17.69 39.02
C ASN A 146 1.21 -16.30 38.68
N THR A 147 0.41 -15.48 37.98
CA THR A 147 0.80 -14.12 37.58
C THR A 147 1.16 -13.21 38.77
N ASP A 148 0.46 -13.33 39.90
CA ASP A 148 0.67 -12.52 41.09
C ASP A 148 1.78 -13.09 41.98
N ASN A 149 2.04 -14.39 41.89
CA ASN A 149 3.16 -15.08 42.54
C ASN A 149 4.02 -15.88 41.52
N PRO A 150 4.83 -15.19 40.69
CA PRO A 150 5.54 -15.83 39.59
C PRO A 150 6.85 -16.53 40.00
N LYS A 151 7.20 -16.52 41.30
CA LYS A 151 8.41 -17.13 41.88
C LYS A 151 8.09 -18.13 42.99
N GLY A 152 6.95 -18.81 42.88
CA GLY A 152 6.46 -19.75 43.89
C GLY A 152 7.14 -21.12 43.85
N VAL A 153 6.57 -22.03 44.64
CA VAL A 153 6.90 -23.47 44.66
C VAL A 153 5.59 -24.23 44.66
N CYS A 154 5.46 -25.28 43.84
CA CYS A 154 4.27 -26.13 43.85
C CYS A 154 4.28 -27.07 45.07
N ILE A 155 3.34 -26.88 45.99
CA ILE A 155 3.26 -27.69 47.23
C ILE A 155 2.83 -29.15 46.99
N GLU A 156 2.22 -29.42 45.85
CA GLU A 156 1.83 -30.78 45.43
C GLU A 156 2.96 -31.51 44.68
N GLY A 157 4.12 -30.87 44.50
CA GLY A 157 5.28 -31.49 43.85
C GLY A 157 5.17 -31.63 42.33
N ASN A 158 4.17 -31.02 41.68
CA ASN A 158 4.10 -30.95 40.21
C ASN A 158 5.18 -30.04 39.65
N GLY A 159 5.57 -30.26 38.39
CA GLY A 159 6.50 -29.37 37.69
C GLY A 159 5.88 -27.99 37.49
N TYR A 160 6.69 -26.94 37.60
CA TYR A 160 6.25 -25.56 37.53
C TYR A 160 7.29 -24.65 36.87
N ILE A 161 6.89 -23.42 36.53
CA ILE A 161 7.82 -22.39 36.05
C ILE A 161 7.99 -21.28 37.07
N ASN A 162 9.12 -20.58 37.01
CA ASN A 162 9.32 -19.31 37.68
C ASN A 162 9.73 -18.25 36.66
N LEU A 163 9.11 -17.06 36.71
CA LEU A 163 9.60 -15.88 35.98
C LEU A 163 10.72 -15.26 36.83
N VAL A 164 11.96 -15.49 36.43
CA VAL A 164 13.15 -15.11 37.22
C VAL A 164 13.33 -13.59 37.20
N ASP A 165 13.15 -13.01 36.02
CA ASP A 165 13.18 -11.58 35.75
C ASP A 165 12.26 -11.29 34.56
N ASP A 166 12.43 -10.13 33.94
CA ASP A 166 11.62 -9.67 32.82
C ASP A 166 11.77 -10.54 31.56
N GLU A 167 12.87 -11.29 31.39
CA GLU A 167 13.20 -12.02 30.16
C GLU A 167 13.43 -13.53 30.37
N ASN A 168 13.72 -13.97 31.60
CA ASN A 168 14.14 -15.34 31.88
C ASN A 168 13.05 -16.16 32.57
N ILE A 169 12.88 -17.41 32.11
CA ILE A 169 11.96 -18.38 32.69
C ILE A 169 12.74 -19.63 33.06
N ASN A 170 12.61 -20.05 34.32
CA ASN A 170 13.14 -21.30 34.80
C ASN A 170 12.03 -22.33 34.93
N TYR A 171 12.22 -23.50 34.35
CA TYR A 171 11.38 -24.65 34.61
C TYR A 171 11.95 -25.47 35.77
N ILE A 172 11.10 -25.86 36.71
CA ILE A 172 11.43 -26.73 37.84
C ILE A 172 10.65 -28.03 37.64
N ASN A 173 11.38 -29.14 37.57
CA ASN A 173 10.80 -30.48 37.41
C ASN A 173 10.00 -30.91 38.64
N CYS A 174 9.01 -31.78 38.42
CA CYS A 174 8.26 -32.41 39.49
C CYS A 174 9.15 -33.22 40.42
N GLU A 175 8.75 -33.32 41.69
CA GLU A 175 9.40 -34.19 42.65
C GLU A 175 9.10 -35.67 42.32
N GLU A 176 10.14 -36.50 42.32
CA GLU A 176 10.02 -37.93 41.99
C GLU A 176 8.99 -38.62 42.90
N GLY A 177 8.03 -39.30 42.27
CA GLY A 177 6.96 -40.02 42.96
C GLY A 177 5.84 -39.16 43.57
N LYS A 178 5.88 -37.83 43.46
CA LYS A 178 4.86 -36.93 44.05
C LYS A 178 3.98 -36.20 43.05
N GLY A 179 4.53 -35.83 41.89
CA GLY A 179 3.80 -35.02 40.92
C GLY A 179 4.12 -35.36 39.48
N VAL A 180 3.56 -34.56 38.58
CA VAL A 180 3.82 -34.64 37.14
C VAL A 180 4.31 -33.30 36.61
N ASN A 181 5.17 -33.33 35.60
CA ASN A 181 5.52 -32.11 34.87
C ASN A 181 4.28 -31.55 34.16
N LYS A 182 4.12 -30.24 34.22
CA LYS A 182 3.06 -29.50 33.54
C LYS A 182 3.69 -28.54 32.54
N TYR A 183 2.97 -28.21 31.48
CA TYR A 183 3.37 -27.18 30.55
C TYR A 183 2.69 -25.86 30.91
N PHE A 184 3.39 -24.75 30.73
CA PHE A 184 2.90 -23.44 31.13
C PHE A 184 2.92 -22.48 29.96
N ARG A 185 1.79 -21.78 29.76
CA ARG A 185 1.72 -20.68 28.81
C ARG A 185 2.07 -19.37 29.50
N VAL A 186 3.02 -18.65 28.93
CA VAL A 186 3.45 -17.33 29.41
C VAL A 186 3.25 -16.32 28.29
N CYS A 187 2.57 -15.21 28.59
CA CYS A 187 2.38 -14.10 27.67
C CYS A 187 3.19 -12.88 28.13
N VAL A 188 3.55 -12.05 27.16
CA VAL A 188 4.26 -10.80 27.40
C VAL A 188 3.32 -9.69 27.87
N GLU A 189 3.88 -8.61 28.42
CA GLU A 189 3.13 -7.43 28.88
C GLU A 189 2.46 -6.65 27.73
N ASN A 190 3.23 -6.40 26.66
CA ASN A 190 2.82 -5.52 25.57
C ASN A 190 2.52 -6.30 24.29
N SER A 191 1.34 -6.09 23.72
CA SER A 191 0.96 -6.65 22.42
C SER A 191 1.69 -5.96 21.26
N PHE A 192 1.86 -6.69 20.17
CA PHE A 192 2.28 -6.14 18.88
C PHE A 192 1.06 -5.50 18.21
N ASN A 193 0.90 -4.20 18.45
CA ASN A 193 -0.20 -3.42 17.91
C ASN A 193 0.15 -2.87 16.53
N LYS A 194 -0.82 -2.91 15.62
CA LYS A 194 -0.74 -2.26 14.32
C LYS A 194 -0.45 -0.77 14.52
N PRO A 195 0.55 -0.21 13.83
CA PRO A 195 0.83 1.23 13.91
C PRO A 195 -0.39 2.05 13.47
N LYS A 196 -0.78 3.03 14.29
CA LYS A 196 -1.89 3.95 14.01
C LYS A 196 -1.49 5.10 13.09
N GLU A 197 -0.23 5.51 13.15
CA GLU A 197 0.31 6.60 12.35
C GLU A 197 0.45 6.20 10.89
N TYR A 198 0.35 7.19 9.98
CA TYR A 198 0.52 6.95 8.56
C TYR A 198 1.95 6.46 8.28
N SER A 199 2.09 5.15 8.05
CA SER A 199 3.37 4.52 7.72
C SER A 199 3.38 4.08 6.27
N ASN A 200 4.32 4.65 5.51
CA ASN A 200 4.58 4.25 4.13
C ASN A 200 5.32 2.91 4.01
N ASN A 201 5.87 2.41 5.13
CA ASN A 201 6.72 1.23 5.18
C ASN A 201 6.03 0.08 5.91
N TYR A 202 6.51 -1.14 5.63
CA TYR A 202 6.13 -2.30 6.43
C TYR A 202 6.68 -2.13 7.85
N SER A 203 5.92 -2.60 8.83
CA SER A 203 6.32 -2.52 10.25
C SER A 203 6.56 -3.93 10.77
N LEU A 204 7.79 -4.21 11.18
CA LEU A 204 8.24 -5.50 11.69
C LEU A 204 8.33 -5.46 13.22
N PHE A 205 7.58 -6.34 13.87
CA PHE A 205 7.74 -6.67 15.28
C PHE A 205 8.41 -8.04 15.39
N TYR A 206 9.30 -8.21 16.35
CA TYR A 206 10.08 -9.43 16.47
C TYR A 206 10.49 -9.66 17.93
N PHE A 207 10.46 -10.93 18.35
CA PHE A 207 11.10 -11.39 19.58
C PHE A 207 11.70 -12.78 19.33
N GLU A 208 12.71 -13.12 20.10
CA GLU A 208 13.33 -14.45 20.10
C GLU A 208 13.59 -14.92 21.51
N PHE A 209 13.82 -16.22 21.68
CA PHE A 209 14.39 -16.76 22.90
C PHE A 209 15.38 -17.86 22.59
N LYS A 210 16.38 -17.96 23.46
CA LYS A 210 17.29 -19.10 23.51
C LYS A 210 16.71 -20.16 24.43
N CYS A 211 16.68 -21.39 23.95
CA CYS A 211 16.11 -22.53 24.65
C CYS A 211 17.21 -23.46 25.16
N ILE A 212 17.26 -23.67 26.47
CA ILE A 212 18.19 -24.60 27.11
C ILE A 212 17.39 -25.80 27.58
N LYS A 213 17.70 -26.97 27.01
CA LYS A 213 17.06 -28.24 27.38
C LYS A 213 17.53 -28.65 28.76
N ILE A 214 16.60 -29.14 29.59
CA ILE A 214 16.95 -29.75 30.86
C ILE A 214 17.14 -31.25 30.60
N GLU A 215 18.33 -31.76 30.91
CA GLU A 215 18.60 -33.19 30.86
C GLU A 215 17.90 -33.87 32.02
N THR A 216 17.05 -34.83 31.71
CA THR A 216 16.35 -35.65 32.70
C THR A 216 16.71 -37.11 32.48
N ASN A 217 16.81 -37.88 33.56
CA ASN A 217 17.08 -39.32 33.50
C ASN A 217 15.94 -40.11 32.82
N GLU A 218 14.76 -39.51 32.68
CA GLU A 218 13.61 -40.09 32.00
C GLU A 218 13.61 -39.74 30.50
N ASN A 219 13.07 -40.64 29.67
CA ASN A 219 12.80 -40.47 28.22
C ASN A 219 11.80 -39.33 27.89
N ARG A 220 11.64 -38.35 28.77
CA ARG A 220 10.74 -37.22 28.57
C ARG A 220 11.29 -36.27 27.51
N ARG A 221 10.40 -35.83 26.63
CA ARG A 221 10.74 -34.87 25.58
C ARG A 221 10.54 -33.48 26.13
N ASN A 222 11.59 -32.66 26.02
CA ASN A 222 11.50 -31.21 26.17
C ASN A 222 10.39 -30.66 25.24
N TRP A 223 9.58 -29.71 25.70
CA TRP A 223 8.51 -29.15 24.87
C TRP A 223 8.43 -27.63 24.92
N VAL A 224 8.52 -27.01 23.75
CA VAL A 224 8.47 -25.55 23.59
C VAL A 224 7.60 -25.15 22.41
N VAL A 225 6.79 -24.12 22.63
CA VAL A 225 5.98 -23.45 21.62
C VAL A 225 6.31 -21.95 21.63
N ILE A 226 6.44 -21.37 20.45
CA ILE A 226 6.54 -19.91 20.25
C ILE A 226 5.44 -19.45 19.31
N GLY A 227 4.83 -18.31 19.58
CA GLY A 227 3.85 -17.77 18.65
C GLY A 227 3.19 -16.47 19.08
N LEU A 228 2.13 -16.16 18.35
CA LEU A 228 1.27 -15.01 18.57
C LEU A 228 -0.18 -15.46 18.74
N ASN A 229 -0.91 -14.82 19.65
CA ASN A 229 -2.34 -15.04 19.79
C ASN A 229 -3.15 -13.75 19.57
N TYR A 230 -4.39 -13.91 19.13
CA TYR A 230 -5.36 -12.81 18.99
C TYR A 230 -6.77 -13.41 19.05
N ASN A 231 -7.72 -12.81 19.79
CA ASN A 231 -9.12 -13.27 19.84
C ASN A 231 -9.31 -14.79 20.03
N ASN A 232 -8.52 -15.44 20.91
CA ASN A 232 -8.48 -16.90 21.12
C ASN A 232 -7.93 -17.75 19.95
N TYR A 233 -7.47 -17.12 18.87
CA TYR A 233 -6.73 -17.78 17.79
C TYR A 233 -5.23 -17.79 18.09
N TYR A 234 -4.55 -18.83 17.61
CA TYR A 234 -3.13 -19.05 17.84
C TYR A 234 -2.42 -19.33 16.53
N ILE A 235 -1.33 -18.62 16.27
CA ILE A 235 -0.41 -18.91 15.18
C ILE A 235 0.94 -19.20 15.83
N ARG A 236 1.46 -20.42 15.62
CA ARG A 236 2.54 -20.94 16.47
C ARG A 236 3.42 -21.95 15.78
N LEU A 237 4.66 -22.02 16.27
CA LEU A 237 5.62 -23.07 16.00
C LEU A 237 5.71 -24.01 17.21
N LEU A 238 5.44 -25.30 16.99
CA LEU A 238 5.68 -26.39 17.94
C LEU A 238 7.08 -26.94 17.66
N VAL A 239 8.07 -26.44 18.40
CA VAL A 239 9.49 -26.73 18.17
C VAL A 239 9.78 -28.22 18.25
N SER A 240 9.26 -28.92 19.25
CA SER A 240 9.52 -30.36 19.47
C SER A 240 8.96 -31.26 18.38
N CYS A 241 8.00 -30.77 17.61
CA CYS A 241 7.31 -31.53 16.57
C CYS A 241 7.71 -31.08 15.16
N ALA A 242 8.50 -30.00 15.03
CA ALA A 242 8.78 -29.38 13.74
C ALA A 242 7.50 -28.99 12.96
N LEU A 243 6.48 -28.48 13.68
CA LEU A 243 5.17 -28.15 13.11
C LEU A 243 4.83 -26.68 13.29
N LEU A 244 4.38 -26.05 12.22
CA LEU A 244 3.67 -24.77 12.25
C LEU A 244 2.16 -25.03 12.32
N LYS A 245 1.44 -24.24 13.12
CA LYS A 245 -0.03 -24.22 13.15
C LYS A 245 -0.54 -22.81 12.93
N ASN A 246 -1.54 -22.67 12.06
CA ASN A 246 -2.27 -21.42 11.89
C ASN A 246 -3.48 -21.32 12.83
N GLU A 247 -4.27 -20.25 12.68
CA GLU A 247 -5.43 -19.96 13.52
C GLU A 247 -6.53 -21.04 13.49
N LYS A 248 -6.57 -21.88 12.45
CA LYS A 248 -7.50 -23.01 12.32
C LYS A 248 -6.91 -24.32 12.82
N ASN A 249 -5.72 -24.28 13.42
CA ASN A 249 -4.90 -25.45 13.74
C ASN A 249 -4.55 -26.31 12.51
N GLU A 250 -4.55 -25.74 11.30
CA GLU A 250 -4.02 -26.43 10.12
C GLU A 250 -2.50 -26.58 10.31
N GLU A 251 -1.99 -27.80 10.12
CA GLU A 251 -0.60 -28.15 10.38
C GLU A 251 0.24 -28.04 9.10
N ILE A 252 1.39 -27.37 9.21
CA ILE A 252 2.38 -27.28 8.14
C ILE A 252 3.67 -27.85 8.71
N LYS A 253 4.13 -28.98 8.14
CA LYS A 253 5.43 -29.57 8.51
C LYS A 253 6.55 -28.64 8.05
N LEU A 254 7.54 -28.47 8.92
CA LEU A 254 8.82 -27.89 8.51
C LEU A 254 9.60 -28.88 7.65
N ASP A 255 10.68 -28.39 7.04
CA ASP A 255 11.58 -29.19 6.22
C ASP A 255 12.21 -30.34 7.03
N ASP A 256 12.51 -31.45 6.35
CA ASP A 256 13.02 -32.68 6.98
C ASP A 256 14.40 -32.50 7.66
N ASP A 257 15.10 -31.42 7.34
CA ASP A 257 16.38 -31.04 7.94
C ASP A 257 16.23 -30.27 9.26
N PHE A 258 15.02 -29.88 9.65
CA PHE A 258 14.76 -29.22 10.92
C PHE A 258 15.20 -30.10 12.08
N LYS A 259 16.14 -29.58 12.88
CA LYS A 259 16.67 -30.25 14.07
C LYS A 259 16.75 -29.25 15.21
N TRP A 260 16.04 -29.54 16.29
CA TRP A 260 16.14 -28.75 17.52
C TRP A 260 17.29 -29.27 18.39
N LYS A 261 18.32 -28.44 18.56
CA LYS A 261 19.48 -28.67 19.41
C LYS A 261 19.36 -27.94 20.75
N ASN A 262 20.17 -28.34 21.72
CA ASN A 262 20.29 -27.57 22.95
C ASN A 262 20.87 -26.18 22.61
N VAL A 263 20.40 -25.13 23.29
CA VAL A 263 20.87 -23.75 23.11
C VAL A 263 20.44 -23.10 21.78
N ASP A 264 19.56 -23.73 21.01
CA ASP A 264 18.98 -23.10 19.81
C ASP A 264 18.13 -21.89 20.18
N VAL A 265 18.14 -20.91 19.27
CA VAL A 265 17.35 -19.69 19.39
C VAL A 265 16.18 -19.71 18.43
N PHE A 266 14.98 -19.53 18.94
CA PHE A 266 13.74 -19.49 18.16
C PHE A 266 13.15 -18.09 18.21
N GLY A 267 12.71 -17.59 17.06
CA GLY A 267 12.11 -16.27 16.96
C GLY A 267 10.79 -16.26 16.20
N CYS A 268 10.01 -15.22 16.46
CA CYS A 268 8.71 -15.01 15.85
C CYS A 268 8.59 -13.54 15.45
N GLY A 269 8.35 -13.33 14.16
CA GLY A 269 8.17 -12.01 13.57
C GLY A 269 6.75 -11.80 13.07
N LEU A 270 6.25 -10.57 13.24
CA LEU A 270 4.98 -10.09 12.69
C LEU A 270 5.26 -8.89 11.80
N VAL A 271 4.74 -8.93 10.58
CA VAL A 271 4.91 -7.83 9.63
C VAL A 271 3.55 -7.26 9.25
N TYR A 272 3.32 -6.00 9.63
CA TYR A 272 2.17 -5.24 9.16
C TYR A 272 2.48 -4.53 7.84
N PRO A 273 1.53 -4.52 6.90
CA PRO A 273 1.66 -3.72 5.70
C PRO A 273 1.57 -2.21 6.00
N PRO A 274 2.08 -1.36 5.08
CA PRO A 274 1.85 0.08 5.13
C PRO A 274 0.37 0.43 5.33
N THR A 275 0.08 1.49 6.07
CA THR A 275 -1.30 1.82 6.48
C THR A 275 -2.20 2.17 5.29
N TYR A 276 -1.64 2.72 4.20
CA TYR A 276 -2.38 2.99 2.96
C TYR A 276 -2.82 1.70 2.23
N LYS A 277 -2.21 0.54 2.53
CA LYS A 277 -2.59 -0.76 1.95
C LYS A 277 -3.64 -1.47 2.80
N ILE A 278 -4.82 -0.85 2.94
CA ILE A 278 -5.92 -1.33 3.81
C ILE A 278 -6.38 -2.77 3.52
N ASN A 279 -6.11 -3.30 2.33
CA ASN A 279 -6.50 -4.65 1.89
C ASN A 279 -5.42 -5.72 2.04
N LYS A 280 -4.17 -5.36 2.38
CA LYS A 280 -3.12 -6.36 2.63
C LYS A 280 -3.24 -6.84 4.08
N PHE A 281 -3.13 -8.14 4.31
CA PHE A 281 -3.10 -8.75 5.64
C PHE A 281 -1.67 -8.70 6.20
N PRO A 282 -1.50 -8.67 7.53
CA PRO A 282 -0.19 -8.95 8.11
C PRO A 282 0.24 -10.38 7.79
N TYR A 283 1.53 -10.68 7.96
CA TYR A 283 2.02 -12.05 7.96
C TYR A 283 2.95 -12.29 9.14
N ILE A 284 3.07 -13.56 9.50
CA ILE A 284 3.88 -14.05 10.60
C ILE A 284 4.91 -15.01 10.04
N PHE A 285 6.14 -14.90 10.51
CA PHE A 285 7.21 -15.83 10.18
C PHE A 285 7.94 -16.28 11.44
N PHE A 286 8.64 -17.40 11.33
CA PHE A 286 9.42 -17.97 12.41
C PHE A 286 10.87 -18.09 11.98
N THR A 287 11.77 -18.10 12.96
CA THR A 287 13.20 -18.25 12.73
C THR A 287 13.81 -19.26 13.68
N GLN A 288 14.85 -19.96 13.23
CA GLN A 288 15.77 -20.73 14.06
C GLN A 288 17.19 -20.21 13.82
N ASN A 289 17.91 -19.85 14.88
CA ASN A 289 19.28 -19.36 14.84
C ASN A 289 19.48 -18.22 13.80
N GLY A 290 18.51 -17.30 13.74
CA GLY A 290 18.53 -16.15 12.82
C GLY A 290 18.20 -16.46 11.37
N GLN A 291 17.78 -17.68 11.02
CA GLN A 291 17.31 -18.04 9.68
C GLN A 291 15.80 -18.25 9.69
N ILE A 292 15.09 -17.74 8.68
CA ILE A 292 13.65 -17.98 8.52
C ILE A 292 13.43 -19.47 8.25
N ILE A 293 12.46 -20.07 8.95
CA ILE A 293 12.09 -21.48 8.78
C ILE A 293 10.62 -21.59 8.35
N GLY A 294 10.33 -22.59 7.51
CA GLY A 294 8.98 -22.83 7.01
C GLY A 294 8.44 -21.71 6.13
N LYS A 295 7.11 -21.61 6.05
CA LYS A 295 6.40 -20.62 5.23
C LYS A 295 5.84 -19.49 6.09
N GLU A 296 5.75 -18.31 5.49
CA GLU A 296 4.99 -17.19 6.05
C GLU A 296 3.52 -17.58 6.24
N ILE A 297 2.95 -17.22 7.38
CA ILE A 297 1.55 -17.50 7.72
C ILE A 297 0.77 -16.19 7.65
N PHE A 298 -0.27 -16.18 6.82
CA PHE A 298 -1.18 -15.05 6.66
C PHE A 298 -2.45 -15.31 7.46
N PRO A 299 -2.71 -14.55 8.55
CA PRO A 299 -3.96 -14.67 9.30
C PRO A 299 -5.15 -14.35 8.39
N LYS A 300 -6.19 -15.19 8.41
CA LYS A 300 -7.42 -15.00 7.60
C LYS A 300 -8.25 -13.80 8.04
N TYR A 301 -8.06 -13.32 9.27
CA TYR A 301 -8.80 -12.19 9.84
C TYR A 301 -7.88 -10.99 10.03
N LYS A 302 -8.40 -9.79 9.73
CA LYS A 302 -7.69 -8.55 10.04
C LYS A 302 -7.68 -8.38 11.55
N CYS A 303 -6.48 -8.36 12.13
CA CYS A 303 -6.30 -8.10 13.54
C CYS A 303 -5.27 -6.99 13.74
N ASP A 304 -5.63 -6.03 14.60
CA ASP A 304 -4.79 -4.88 14.90
C ASP A 304 -3.90 -5.12 16.13
N SER A 305 -3.98 -6.28 16.77
CA SER A 305 -3.19 -6.59 17.97
C SER A 305 -2.93 -8.08 18.11
N PHE A 306 -1.66 -8.46 18.24
CA PHE A 306 -1.22 -9.83 18.51
C PHE A 306 -0.43 -9.87 19.81
N ASN A 307 -0.70 -10.81 20.71
CA ASN A 307 0.13 -10.97 21.91
C ASN A 307 1.16 -12.08 21.70
N PRO A 308 2.45 -11.76 21.83
CA PRO A 308 3.49 -12.77 21.97
C PRO A 308 3.26 -13.68 23.16
N TYR A 309 3.48 -14.97 22.94
CA TYR A 309 3.45 -15.95 24.00
C TYR A 309 4.38 -17.12 23.70
N ILE A 310 4.68 -17.86 24.76
CA ILE A 310 5.35 -19.15 24.66
C ILE A 310 4.60 -20.18 25.49
N ILE A 311 4.85 -21.47 25.20
CA ILE A 311 4.49 -22.56 26.10
C ILE A 311 5.75 -23.36 26.38
N VAL A 312 6.02 -23.65 27.65
CA VAL A 312 7.28 -24.25 28.10
C VAL A 312 7.02 -25.48 28.95
N ASP A 313 7.78 -26.54 28.69
CA ASP A 313 7.88 -27.76 29.46
C ASP A 313 9.34 -28.25 29.46
N ASN A 314 9.89 -28.45 30.66
CA ASN A 314 11.23 -28.97 30.90
C ASN A 314 12.37 -28.17 30.22
N CYS A 315 12.22 -26.85 30.03
CA CYS A 315 13.25 -26.02 29.41
C CYS A 315 13.50 -24.73 30.20
N LEU A 316 14.73 -24.23 30.18
CA LEU A 316 15.04 -22.85 30.58
C LEU A 316 14.98 -21.95 29.34
N ILE A 317 14.42 -20.75 29.51
CA ILE A 317 14.22 -19.80 28.44
C ILE A 317 14.92 -18.49 28.78
N GLU A 318 15.76 -18.02 27.86
CA GLU A 318 16.34 -16.68 27.89
C GLU A 318 15.73 -15.88 26.73
N ALA A 319 14.75 -15.01 27.01
CA ALA A 319 14.11 -14.21 25.98
C ALA A 319 14.96 -13.01 25.57
N ASN A 320 14.73 -12.51 24.36
CA ASN A 320 15.20 -11.23 23.88
C ASN A 320 14.02 -10.52 23.20
N PHE A 321 13.55 -9.44 23.81
CA PHE A 321 12.50 -8.58 23.25
C PHE A 321 13.06 -7.37 22.50
N GLY A 322 14.39 -7.26 22.39
CA GLY A 322 15.08 -6.09 21.82
C GLY A 322 15.22 -4.93 22.81
N ASN A 323 15.04 -5.19 24.11
CA ASN A 323 15.15 -4.16 25.16
C ASN A 323 16.53 -3.48 25.17
N ASP A 324 17.59 -4.22 24.83
CA ASP A 324 18.97 -3.73 24.70
C ASP A 324 19.65 -4.33 23.46
N LEU A 325 19.32 -3.82 22.28
CA LEU A 325 19.92 -4.27 21.01
C LEU A 325 21.42 -3.97 20.87
N LYS A 326 21.99 -3.13 21.74
CA LYS A 326 23.41 -2.80 21.68
C LYS A 326 24.24 -3.92 22.30
N ASN A 327 23.87 -4.37 23.49
CA ASN A 327 24.61 -5.41 24.20
C ASN A 327 24.04 -6.82 23.97
N LYS A 328 22.75 -6.92 23.63
CA LYS A 328 22.03 -8.18 23.37
C LYS A 328 21.27 -8.07 22.03
N PRO A 329 21.98 -8.00 20.89
CA PRO A 329 21.34 -7.96 19.58
C PRO A 329 20.55 -9.24 19.33
N PHE A 330 19.53 -9.16 18.47
CA PHE A 330 18.89 -10.36 17.94
C PHE A 330 19.89 -11.17 17.10
N ILE A 331 19.73 -12.49 17.09
CA ILE A 331 20.43 -13.36 16.15
C ILE A 331 19.85 -13.15 14.74
N TYR A 332 18.53 -12.94 14.63
CA TYR A 332 17.91 -12.54 13.38
C TYR A 332 18.20 -11.07 13.04
N ASP A 333 18.74 -10.80 11.84
CA ASP A 333 18.99 -9.44 11.38
C ASP A 333 17.71 -8.76 10.87
N VAL A 334 16.94 -8.20 11.80
CA VAL A 334 15.69 -7.46 11.52
C VAL A 334 15.87 -6.30 10.53
N LYS A 335 17.09 -5.75 10.36
CA LYS A 335 17.36 -4.65 9.41
C LYS A 335 17.47 -5.14 7.97
N LYS A 336 17.72 -6.44 7.78
CA LYS A 336 17.80 -7.09 6.46
C LYS A 336 16.50 -7.77 6.05
N HIS A 337 15.43 -7.66 6.83
CA HIS A 337 14.13 -8.23 6.45
C HIS A 337 13.58 -7.54 5.19
N VAL A 338 13.46 -8.32 4.11
CA VAL A 338 12.90 -7.87 2.83
C VAL A 338 11.47 -8.39 2.72
N VAL A 339 10.54 -7.50 2.39
CA VAL A 339 9.14 -7.85 2.16
C VAL A 339 8.88 -7.99 0.66
N PHE A 340 8.20 -9.08 0.29
CA PHE A 340 7.80 -9.39 -1.07
C PHE A 340 6.37 -8.91 -1.41
#